data_AF-I1YA00-F1
#
_entry.id   AF-I1YA00-F1
#
_cell.length_a   1.000
_cell.length_b   1.000
_cell.length_c   1.000
_cell.angle_alpha   90.00
_cell.angle_beta   90.00
_cell.angle_gamma   90.00
#
_symmetry.space_group_name_H-M   'P 1'
#
loop_
_entity.id
_entity.type
_entity.pdbx_description
1 polymer ?
#
loop_
_entity_poly.entity_id
_entity_poly.type
_entity_poly.pdbx_seq_one_letter_code
_entity_poly.pdbx_strand_id
1 'polypeptide(L)'
;RKKMNLKPMMRMSGNFARKLMTKETVEAVCELVKCEERHEALKELMDLYLKMKPVWRSSCPAKECPELLCQYSYNSQRFAELLSTKFKYRYEGKITNYFHKTLAHVPEIIERDGSIGAWASEGNESGNKLFRRFRKMNARQSKCYEMEDVLKHHWLY
;
A
#
# COMPACT_ATOMS: atom_id res chain seq x y z
N ARG A 1 -18.76 -6.62 3.37
CA ARG A 1 -19.74 -6.36 4.45
C ARG A 1 -20.01 -7.61 5.28
N LYS A 2 -20.63 -8.67 4.75
CA LYS A 2 -20.99 -9.87 5.53
C LYS A 2 -19.81 -10.62 6.16
N LYS A 3 -18.73 -10.88 5.39
CA LYS A 3 -17.54 -11.60 5.89
C LYS A 3 -16.47 -10.66 6.45
N MET A 4 -15.93 -9.77 5.63
CA MET A 4 -14.80 -8.91 6.03
C MET A 4 -15.17 -7.71 6.93
N ASN A 5 -16.46 -7.49 7.23
CA ASN A 5 -16.95 -6.29 7.94
C ASN A 5 -16.46 -4.94 7.35
N LEU A 6 -16.21 -4.91 6.03
CA LEU A 6 -15.79 -3.69 5.32
C LEU A 6 -17.00 -2.95 4.74
N LYS A 7 -17.13 -1.67 5.11
CA LYS A 7 -18.09 -0.72 4.52
C LYS A 7 -17.52 -0.17 3.20
N PRO A 8 -18.31 -0.10 2.11
CA PRO A 8 -17.92 0.57 0.88
C PRO A 8 -17.57 2.03 1.13
N MET A 9 -16.59 2.53 0.39
CA MET A 9 -16.05 3.88 0.55
C MET A 9 -15.94 4.56 -0.82
N MET A 10 -16.01 5.89 -0.83
CA MET A 10 -15.85 6.68 -2.05
C MET A 10 -14.39 6.70 -2.54
N ARG A 11 -13.43 6.86 -1.63
CA ARG A 11 -11.99 6.81 -1.91
C ARG A 11 -11.32 5.83 -0.96
N MET A 12 -10.49 4.93 -1.51
CA MET A 12 -9.79 3.94 -0.70
C MET A 12 -8.73 4.61 0.19
N SER A 13 -8.83 4.40 1.50
CA SER A 13 -7.84 4.85 2.49
C SER A 13 -6.81 3.76 2.76
N GLY A 14 -5.66 4.13 3.34
CA GLY A 14 -4.64 3.16 3.76
C GLY A 14 -5.16 2.12 4.76
N ASN A 15 -6.06 2.52 5.67
CA ASN A 15 -6.72 1.60 6.61
C ASN A 15 -7.55 0.53 5.89
N PHE A 16 -8.29 0.93 4.86
CA PHE A 16 -9.10 -0.01 4.09
C PHE A 16 -8.22 -0.94 3.27
N ALA A 17 -7.19 -0.41 2.59
CA ALA A 17 -6.24 -1.22 1.84
C ALA A 17 -5.56 -2.28 2.73
N ARG A 18 -5.17 -1.93 3.96
CA ARG A 18 -4.60 -2.89 4.92
C ARG A 18 -5.54 -4.05 5.27
N LYS A 19 -6.84 -3.78 5.42
CA LYS A 19 -7.83 -4.82 5.71
C LYS A 19 -8.24 -5.62 4.48
N LEU A 20 -8.17 -5.03 3.29
CA LEU A 20 -8.55 -5.66 2.04
C LEU A 20 -7.46 -6.62 1.51
N MET A 21 -6.18 -6.27 1.69
CA MET A 21 -5.09 -7.07 1.14
C MET A 21 -4.68 -8.17 2.11
N THR A 22 -5.53 -9.20 2.26
CA THR A 22 -5.32 -10.37 3.15
C THR A 22 -5.73 -11.67 2.46
N LYS A 23 -5.23 -12.81 2.96
CA LYS A 23 -5.64 -14.16 2.49
C LYS A 23 -7.14 -14.41 2.71
N GLU A 24 -7.65 -14.02 3.87
CA GLU A 24 -9.08 -14.10 4.21
C GLU A 24 -9.97 -13.35 3.21
N THR A 25 -9.51 -12.19 2.71
CA THR A 25 -10.27 -11.41 1.74
C THR A 25 -10.37 -12.14 0.41
N VAL A 26 -9.27 -12.74 -0.08
CA VAL A 26 -9.32 -13.47 -1.34
C VAL A 26 -10.17 -14.74 -1.21
N GLU A 27 -10.14 -15.43 -0.08
CA GLU A 27 -11.04 -16.56 0.21
C GLU A 27 -12.51 -16.14 0.15
N ALA A 28 -12.86 -15.05 0.83
CA ALA A 28 -14.23 -14.52 0.81
C ALA A 28 -14.69 -14.07 -0.58
N VAL A 29 -13.78 -13.62 -1.44
CA VAL A 29 -14.08 -13.26 -2.84
C VAL A 29 -14.20 -14.51 -3.72
N CYS A 30 -13.35 -15.53 -3.52
CA CYS A 30 -13.39 -16.77 -4.27
C CYS A 30 -14.72 -17.49 -4.15
N GLU A 31 -15.39 -17.46 -2.99
CA GLU A 31 -16.74 -18.02 -2.82
C GLU A 31 -17.81 -17.43 -3.77
N LEU A 32 -17.57 -16.22 -4.30
CA LEU A 32 -18.46 -15.56 -5.25
C LEU A 32 -18.10 -15.86 -6.71
N VAL A 33 -16.90 -16.40 -6.96
CA VAL A 33 -16.42 -16.74 -8.29
C VAL A 33 -16.82 -18.18 -8.59
N LYS A 34 -17.42 -18.45 -9.75
CA LYS A 34 -17.88 -19.81 -10.10
C LYS A 34 -16.78 -20.75 -10.59
N CYS A 35 -15.69 -20.19 -11.11
CA CYS A 35 -14.62 -20.94 -11.76
C CYS A 35 -13.48 -21.22 -10.79
N GLU A 36 -13.21 -22.49 -10.53
CA GLU A 36 -12.20 -22.95 -9.57
C GLU A 36 -10.76 -22.58 -10.00
N GLU A 37 -10.45 -22.67 -11.30
CA GLU A 37 -9.16 -22.21 -11.84
C GLU A 37 -8.91 -20.72 -11.53
N ARG A 38 -9.96 -19.90 -11.55
CA ARG A 38 -9.86 -18.48 -11.18
C ARG A 38 -9.64 -18.28 -9.68
N HIS A 39 -10.07 -19.22 -8.83
CA HIS A 39 -9.78 -19.16 -7.40
C HIS A 39 -8.30 -19.33 -7.15
N GLU A 40 -7.69 -20.34 -7.79
CA GLU A 40 -6.26 -20.60 -7.67
C GLU A 40 -5.44 -19.40 -8.15
N ALA A 41 -5.78 -18.85 -9.33
CA ALA A 41 -5.11 -17.67 -9.86
C ALA A 41 -5.22 -16.45 -8.92
N LEU A 42 -6.39 -16.21 -8.31
CA LEU A 42 -6.57 -15.12 -7.35
C LEU A 42 -5.79 -15.35 -6.04
N LYS A 43 -5.81 -16.59 -5.52
CA LYS A 43 -5.08 -16.96 -4.30
C LYS A 43 -3.57 -16.85 -4.50
N GLU A 44 -3.04 -17.35 -5.62
CA GLU A 44 -1.63 -17.23 -5.99
C GLU A 44 -1.24 -15.75 -6.13
N LEU A 45 -2.05 -14.94 -6.82
CA LEU A 45 -1.80 -13.52 -6.97
C LEU A 45 -1.72 -12.79 -5.61
N MET A 46 -2.65 -13.08 -4.70
CA MET A 46 -2.63 -12.49 -3.35
C MET A 46 -1.45 -13.00 -2.52
N ASP A 47 -1.09 -14.28 -2.61
CA ASP A 47 0.05 -14.84 -1.89
C ASP A 47 1.37 -14.19 -2.34
N LEU A 48 1.60 -14.06 -3.64
CA LEU A 48 2.76 -13.34 -4.19
C LEU A 48 2.78 -11.87 -3.74
N TYR A 49 1.63 -11.18 -3.81
CA TYR A 49 1.55 -9.80 -3.31
C TYR A 49 1.94 -9.70 -1.83
N LEU A 50 1.47 -10.62 -0.98
CA LEU A 50 1.77 -10.64 0.44
C LEU A 50 3.24 -10.99 0.74
N LYS A 51 3.89 -11.81 -0.08
CA LYS A 51 5.33 -12.09 0.01
C LYS A 51 6.17 -10.87 -0.34
N MET A 52 5.76 -10.10 -1.35
CA MET A 52 6.52 -8.93 -1.77
C MET A 52 6.23 -7.70 -0.90
N LYS A 53 5.00 -7.54 -0.38
CA LYS A 53 4.55 -6.33 0.33
C LYS A 53 5.44 -5.87 1.49
N PRO A 54 5.96 -6.75 2.38
CA PRO A 54 6.83 -6.33 3.47
C PRO A 54 8.06 -5.59 3.00
N VAL A 55 8.60 -5.94 1.84
CA VAL A 55 9.89 -5.43 1.33
C VAL A 55 9.86 -3.92 1.10
N TRP A 56 8.80 -3.35 0.52
CA TRP A 56 8.67 -1.90 0.35
C TRP A 56 7.96 -1.19 1.52
N ARG A 57 7.53 -1.94 2.55
CA ARG A 57 6.77 -1.42 3.70
C ARG A 57 7.54 -1.39 5.00
N SER A 58 8.50 -2.29 5.17
CA SER A 58 9.41 -2.36 6.31
C SER A 58 10.27 -1.10 6.40
N SER A 59 10.64 -0.73 7.62
CA SER A 59 11.59 0.36 7.86
C SER A 59 13.01 -0.08 7.52
N CYS A 60 13.36 -1.36 7.73
CA CYS A 60 14.66 -1.93 7.37
C CYS A 60 14.51 -3.35 6.79
N PRO A 61 14.16 -3.50 5.50
CA PRO A 61 13.83 -4.80 4.89
C PRO A 61 14.98 -5.82 4.97
N ALA A 62 16.24 -5.37 4.88
CA ALA A 62 17.41 -6.25 4.98
C ALA A 62 17.56 -6.93 6.35
N LYS A 63 16.97 -6.36 7.41
CA LYS A 63 16.99 -6.94 8.77
C LYS A 63 15.68 -7.63 9.11
N GLU A 64 14.56 -7.03 8.75
CA GLU A 64 13.22 -7.49 9.16
C GLU A 64 12.67 -8.59 8.24
N CYS A 65 13.04 -8.61 6.96
CA CYS A 65 12.54 -9.60 6.00
C CYS A 65 13.57 -9.98 4.91
N PRO A 66 14.79 -10.41 5.29
CA PRO A 66 15.88 -10.67 4.34
C PRO A 66 15.53 -11.74 3.29
N GLU A 67 14.81 -12.79 3.69
CA GLU A 67 14.41 -13.87 2.77
C GLU A 67 13.45 -13.37 1.68
N LEU A 68 12.48 -12.53 2.07
CA LEU A 68 11.51 -11.95 1.13
C LEU A 68 12.17 -10.94 0.19
N LEU A 69 13.14 -10.17 0.69
CA LEU A 69 13.95 -9.26 -0.11
C LEU A 69 14.77 -10.04 -1.16
N CYS A 70 15.45 -11.11 -0.76
CA CYS A 70 16.22 -11.96 -1.67
C CYS A 70 15.35 -12.57 -2.78
N GLN A 71 14.12 -12.99 -2.45
CA GLN A 71 13.19 -13.61 -3.40
C GLN A 71 12.37 -12.60 -4.22
N TYR A 72 12.57 -11.28 -4.04
CA TYR A 72 11.69 -10.27 -4.62
C TYR A 72 11.65 -10.32 -6.16
N SER A 73 12.81 -10.42 -6.80
CA SER A 73 12.90 -10.45 -8.27
C SER A 73 12.15 -11.65 -8.86
N TYR A 74 12.30 -12.82 -8.24
CA TYR A 74 11.55 -14.02 -8.63
C TYR A 74 10.04 -13.83 -8.44
N ASN A 75 9.62 -13.36 -7.26
CA ASN A 75 8.20 -13.17 -6.95
C ASN A 75 7.54 -12.13 -7.86
N SER A 76 8.25 -11.04 -8.19
CA SER A 76 7.75 -9.98 -9.07
C SER A 76 7.63 -10.43 -10.52
N GLN A 77 8.60 -11.22 -11.01
CA GLN A 77 8.51 -11.85 -12.33
C GLN A 77 7.31 -12.80 -12.39
N ARG A 78 7.17 -13.70 -11.41
CA ARG A 78 6.03 -14.63 -11.35
C ARG A 78 4.69 -13.89 -11.28
N PHE A 79 4.63 -12.79 -10.53
CA PHE A 79 3.45 -11.94 -10.47
C PHE A 79 3.11 -11.35 -11.84
N ALA A 80 4.11 -10.85 -12.57
CA ALA A 80 3.93 -10.29 -13.92
C ALA A 80 3.46 -11.34 -14.93
N GLU A 81 4.01 -12.56 -14.89
CA GLU A 81 3.58 -13.69 -15.71
C GLU A 81 2.12 -14.08 -15.43
N LEU A 82 1.72 -14.10 -14.16
CA LEU A 82 0.34 -14.39 -13.79
C LEU A 82 -0.63 -13.32 -14.33
N LEU A 83 -0.21 -12.05 -14.27
CA LEU A 83 -0.98 -10.94 -14.86
C LEU A 83 -1.10 -11.04 -16.40
N SER A 84 0.00 -11.35 -17.09
CA SER A 84 0.02 -11.41 -18.57
C SER A 84 -0.74 -12.61 -19.13
N THR A 85 -0.86 -13.68 -18.35
CA THR A 85 -1.53 -14.93 -18.76
C THR A 85 -2.98 -14.96 -18.27
N LYS A 86 -3.21 -15.12 -16.97
CA LYS A 86 -4.54 -15.33 -16.37
C LYS A 86 -5.39 -14.05 -16.36
N PHE A 87 -4.74 -12.88 -16.37
CA PHE A 87 -5.41 -11.56 -16.35
C PHE A 87 -5.17 -10.73 -17.61
N LYS A 88 -4.80 -11.39 -18.73
CA LYS A 88 -4.52 -10.75 -20.03
C LYS A 88 -5.57 -9.72 -20.44
N TYR A 89 -6.85 -10.09 -20.31
CA TYR A 89 -8.01 -9.24 -20.64
C TYR A 89 -7.98 -7.84 -19.99
N ARG A 90 -7.30 -7.68 -18.85
CA ARG A 90 -7.21 -6.39 -18.14
C ARG A 90 -5.87 -5.68 -18.36
N TYR A 91 -4.79 -6.43 -18.51
CA TYR A 91 -3.42 -5.92 -18.46
C TYR A 91 -2.65 -6.00 -19.78
N GLU A 92 -3.24 -6.55 -20.84
CA GLU A 92 -2.69 -6.46 -22.18
C GLU A 92 -2.65 -5.00 -22.64
N GLY A 93 -1.45 -4.52 -22.99
CA GLY A 93 -1.21 -3.15 -23.46
C GLY A 93 -1.39 -2.04 -22.42
N LYS A 94 -1.76 -2.34 -21.17
CA LYS A 94 -1.94 -1.34 -20.12
C LYS A 94 -1.66 -1.86 -18.71
N ILE A 95 -0.90 -1.10 -17.94
CA ILE A 95 -0.62 -1.38 -16.52
C ILE A 95 -0.72 -0.09 -15.72
N THR A 96 -1.05 -0.19 -14.43
CA THR A 96 -1.10 1.00 -13.57
C THR A 96 0.33 1.44 -13.19
N ASN A 97 0.52 2.75 -13.01
CA ASN A 97 1.83 3.31 -12.68
C ASN A 97 2.44 2.67 -11.41
N TYR A 98 1.63 2.42 -10.39
CA TYR A 98 2.12 1.81 -9.15
C TYR A 98 2.47 0.32 -9.33
N PHE A 99 1.74 -0.44 -10.15
CA PHE A 99 2.14 -1.81 -10.47
C PHE A 99 3.49 -1.85 -11.18
N HIS A 100 3.67 -1.00 -12.19
CA HIS A 100 4.95 -0.92 -12.89
C HIS A 100 6.10 -0.57 -11.93
N LYS A 101 5.92 0.47 -11.10
CA LYS A 101 6.94 0.87 -10.11
C LYS A 101 7.28 -0.26 -9.13
N THR A 102 6.26 -0.92 -8.59
CA THR A 102 6.46 -2.01 -7.62
C THR A 102 7.18 -3.19 -8.26
N LEU A 103 6.77 -3.63 -9.44
CA LEU A 103 7.33 -4.82 -10.07
C LEU A 103 8.72 -4.60 -10.67
N ALA A 104 9.08 -3.36 -11.04
CA ALA A 104 10.34 -3.08 -11.75
C ALA A 104 11.46 -2.49 -10.88
N HIS A 105 11.15 -1.63 -9.91
CA HIS A 105 12.17 -0.75 -9.31
C HIS A 105 12.42 -0.98 -7.82
N VAL A 106 11.60 -1.79 -7.13
CA VAL A 106 11.72 -1.96 -5.67
C VAL A 106 13.09 -2.52 -5.24
N PRO A 107 13.66 -3.56 -5.89
CA PRO A 107 14.98 -4.07 -5.50
C PRO A 107 16.08 -3.02 -5.61
N GLU A 108 16.15 -2.35 -6.76
CA GLU A 108 17.18 -1.32 -7.04
C GLU A 108 17.10 -0.15 -6.05
N ILE A 109 15.89 0.31 -5.73
CA ILE A 109 15.70 1.39 -4.76
C ILE A 109 16.12 0.95 -3.35
N ILE A 110 15.82 -0.29 -2.95
CA ILE A 110 16.22 -0.79 -1.63
C ILE A 110 17.72 -1.01 -1.54
N GLU A 111 18.36 -1.48 -2.61
CA GLU A 111 19.83 -1.61 -2.67
C GLU A 111 20.51 -0.24 -2.51
N ARG A 112 19.97 0.79 -3.15
CA ARG A 112 20.49 2.16 -3.10
C ARG A 112 20.22 2.87 -1.77
N ASP A 113 18.97 2.85 -1.30
CA ASP A 113 18.49 3.71 -0.20
C ASP A 113 18.33 2.94 1.13
N GLY A 114 18.51 1.62 1.11
CA GLY A 114 18.33 0.71 2.25
C GLY A 114 16.88 0.44 2.64
N SER A 115 15.95 1.31 2.29
CA SER A 115 14.53 1.20 2.62
C SER A 115 13.65 2.05 1.71
N ILE A 116 12.37 1.67 1.56
CA ILE A 116 11.33 2.51 0.96
C ILE A 116 10.32 2.96 2.02
N GLY A 117 9.96 2.06 2.95
CA GLY A 117 8.95 2.33 3.98
C GLY A 117 9.36 3.44 4.94
N ALA A 118 10.66 3.54 5.24
CA ALA A 118 11.20 4.61 6.09
C ALA A 118 11.04 6.01 5.47
N TRP A 119 10.98 6.10 4.13
CA TRP A 119 10.81 7.35 3.38
C TRP A 119 9.36 7.57 2.92
N ALA A 120 8.41 6.81 3.48
CA ALA A 120 7.01 6.93 3.11
C ALA A 120 6.42 8.28 3.54
N SER A 121 5.43 8.75 2.78
CA SER A 121 4.71 10.00 3.08
C SER A 121 3.74 9.89 4.28
N GLU A 122 3.71 8.77 5.00
CA GLU A 122 2.75 8.54 6.10
C GLU A 122 2.90 9.53 7.25
N GLY A 123 4.14 9.94 7.55
CA GLY A 123 4.40 10.99 8.55
C GLY A 123 3.79 12.32 8.14
N ASN A 124 4.03 12.74 6.90
CA ASN A 124 3.48 13.99 6.36
C ASN A 124 1.94 13.98 6.32
N GLU A 125 1.33 12.88 5.85
CA GLU A 125 -0.12 12.72 5.83
C GLU A 125 -0.74 12.68 7.24
N SER A 126 0.00 12.15 8.22
CA SER A 126 -0.42 12.19 9.62
C SER A 126 -0.35 13.62 10.18
N GLY A 127 0.65 14.41 9.75
CA GLY A 127 0.76 15.84 10.05
C GLY A 127 -0.48 16.65 9.63
N ASN A 128 -1.13 16.29 8.52
CA ASN A 128 -2.39 16.92 8.11
C ASN A 128 -3.50 16.83 9.17
N LYS A 129 -3.50 15.78 10.00
CA LYS A 129 -4.44 15.65 11.13
C LYS A 129 -4.13 16.66 12.24
N LEU A 130 -2.84 16.86 12.55
CA LEU A 130 -2.38 17.84 13.52
C LEU A 130 -2.67 19.26 13.04
N PHE A 131 -2.34 19.57 11.79
CA PHE A 131 -2.65 20.86 11.16
C PHE A 131 -4.12 21.25 11.35
N ARG A 132 -5.06 20.35 10.99
CA ARG A 132 -6.51 20.62 11.16
C ARG A 132 -6.90 20.85 12.62
N ARG A 133 -6.28 20.13 13.56
CA ARG A 133 -6.54 20.29 14.99
C ARG A 133 -6.01 21.62 15.51
N PHE A 134 -4.73 21.93 15.24
CA PHE A 134 -4.10 23.17 15.69
C PHE A 134 -4.77 24.40 15.10
N ARG A 135 -5.13 24.37 13.81
CA ARG A 135 -5.86 25.45 13.16
C ARG A 135 -7.18 25.78 13.86
N LYS A 136 -7.89 24.75 14.34
CA LYS A 136 -9.19 24.91 15.00
C LYS A 136 -9.08 25.25 16.49
N MET A 137 -8.11 24.67 17.19
CA MET A 137 -8.08 24.66 18.66
C MET A 137 -6.97 25.53 19.26
N ASN A 138 -5.92 25.84 18.50
CA ASN A 138 -4.67 26.44 19.00
C ASN A 138 -4.23 27.68 18.22
N ALA A 139 -5.04 28.14 17.26
CA ALA A 139 -4.74 29.31 16.44
C ALA A 139 -5.82 30.38 16.58
N ARG A 140 -5.41 31.64 16.54
CA ARG A 140 -6.32 32.79 16.46
C ARG A 140 -7.11 32.70 15.15
N GLN A 141 -8.43 32.86 15.23
CA GLN A 141 -9.34 32.82 14.07
C GLN A 141 -9.30 34.13 13.28
N SER A 142 -8.11 34.46 12.78
CA SER A 142 -7.82 35.65 11.97
C SER A 142 -6.89 35.28 10.83
N LYS A 143 -7.21 35.72 9.61
CA LYS A 143 -6.41 35.43 8.41
C LYS A 143 -4.96 35.90 8.52
N CYS A 144 -4.68 36.94 9.30
CA CYS A 144 -3.31 37.45 9.45
C CYS A 144 -2.45 36.63 10.42
N TYR A 145 -3.04 35.98 11.43
CA TYR A 145 -2.29 35.30 12.50
C TYR A 145 -2.44 33.78 12.52
N GLU A 146 -3.47 33.23 11.86
CA GLU A 146 -3.82 31.79 11.89
C GLU A 146 -2.61 30.91 11.55
N MET A 147 -1.88 31.23 10.48
CA MET A 147 -0.78 30.39 10.01
C MET A 147 0.48 30.52 10.88
N GLU A 148 0.74 31.68 11.47
CA GLU A 148 1.83 31.88 12.42
C GLU A 148 1.62 31.00 13.66
N ASP A 149 0.41 31.02 14.22
CA ASP A 149 0.08 30.23 15.41
C ASP A 149 0.12 28.73 15.13
N VAL A 150 -0.43 28.29 13.99
CA VAL A 150 -0.39 26.87 13.60
C VAL A 150 1.04 26.41 13.43
N LEU A 151 1.89 27.18 12.73
CA LEU A 151 3.27 26.79 12.49
C LEU A 151 4.05 26.71 13.81
N LYS A 152 3.89 27.68 14.71
CA LYS A 152 4.52 27.68 16.02
C LYS A 152 4.12 26.45 16.85
N HIS A 153 2.83 26.15 16.94
CA HIS A 153 2.37 24.98 17.71
C HIS A 153 2.77 23.65 17.06
N HIS A 154 2.80 23.61 15.73
CA HIS A 154 3.22 22.41 15.00
C HIS A 154 4.72 22.14 15.13
N TRP A 155 5.55 23.17 15.29
CA TRP A 155 6.99 23.03 15.55
C TRP A 155 7.30 22.59 16.99
N LEU A 156 6.50 23.04 17.96
CA LEU A 156 6.68 22.69 19.37
C LEU A 156 6.20 21.28 19.74
N TYR A 157 5.43 20.62 18.87
CA TYR A 157 4.92 19.26 19.04
C TYR A 157 5.88 18.23 18.46
#